data_AF-A0AA97AU31-F1
#
_entry.id   AF-A0AA97AU31-F1
#
_cell.length_a   1.000
_cell.length_b   1.000
_cell.length_c   1.000
_cell.angle_alpha   90.00
_cell.angle_beta   90.00
_cell.angle_gamma   90.00
#
_symmetry.space_group_name_H-M   'P 1'
#
loop_
_entity.id
_entity.type
_entity.pdbx_description
1 polymer ?
#
loop_
_entity_poly.entity_id
_entity_poly.type
_entity_poly.pdbx_seq_one_letter_code
_entity_poly.pdbx_strand_id
1 'polypeptide(L)'
;MGIPGLKKVDHIGLTVPDVELAVELFSTHFGFELAYTFGPFASGDTWMTDHLNVNPRVEIKQIAVMNANSINLEIFEYADNIDRNKGASFSILC
;
A
#
# COMPACT_ATOMS: atom_id res chain seq x y z
N MET A 1 20.81 17.44 -14.25
CA MET A 1 19.79 18.42 -13.80
C MET A 1 18.76 17.67 -12.97
N GLY A 2 18.40 18.20 -11.79
CA GLY A 2 17.32 17.63 -10.98
C GLY A 2 15.94 18.11 -11.45
N ILE A 3 14.88 17.40 -11.06
CA ILE A 3 13.49 17.79 -11.32
C ILE A 3 13.15 18.99 -10.42
N PRO A 4 12.80 20.16 -10.98
CA PRO A 4 12.40 21.31 -10.17
C PRO A 4 11.23 20.97 -9.25
N GLY A 5 11.36 21.24 -7.95
CA GLY A 5 10.30 21.01 -6.96
C GLY A 5 10.30 19.63 -6.29
N LEU A 6 11.08 18.65 -6.80
CA LEU A 6 11.26 17.37 -6.12
C LEU A 6 12.09 17.56 -4.85
N LYS A 7 11.47 17.33 -3.68
CA LYS A 7 12.12 17.52 -2.37
C LYS A 7 12.54 16.20 -1.73
N LYS A 8 11.63 15.22 -1.71
CA LYS A 8 11.81 13.92 -1.07
C LYS A 8 10.77 12.93 -1.61
N VAL A 9 11.00 11.65 -1.35
CA VAL A 9 9.95 10.63 -1.47
C VAL A 9 8.84 10.97 -0.47
N ASP A 10 7.60 10.95 -0.92
CA ASP A 10 6.44 11.19 -0.06
C ASP A 10 6.07 9.91 0.71
N HIS A 11 5.89 8.82 -0.03
CA HIS A 11 5.52 7.54 0.53
C HIS A 11 6.07 6.35 -0.27
N ILE A 12 6.00 5.15 0.33
CA ILE A 12 6.34 3.86 -0.27
C ILE A 12 5.17 2.91 -0.04
N GLY A 13 4.65 2.33 -1.12
CA GLY A 13 3.58 1.32 -1.06
C GLY A 13 4.12 -0.11 -1.09
N LEU A 14 3.72 -0.93 -0.12
CA LEU A 14 4.05 -2.35 0.02
C LEU A 14 2.79 -3.20 0.02
N THR A 15 2.74 -4.22 -0.84
CA THR A 15 1.69 -5.25 -0.75
C THR A 15 2.16 -6.40 0.14
N VAL A 16 1.34 -6.76 1.13
CA VAL A 16 1.62 -7.84 2.08
C VAL A 16 0.42 -8.81 2.16
N PRO A 17 0.65 -10.07 2.58
CA PRO A 17 -0.44 -11.02 2.79
C PRO A 17 -1.25 -10.74 4.07
N ASP A 18 -0.67 -10.04 5.04
CA ASP A 18 -1.28 -9.73 6.34
C ASP A 18 -0.77 -8.35 6.81
N VAL A 19 -1.67 -7.37 6.91
CA VAL A 19 -1.32 -6.01 7.33
C VAL A 19 -0.97 -5.94 8.83
N GLU A 20 -1.67 -6.69 9.69
CA GLU A 20 -1.45 -6.62 11.14
C GLU A 20 -0.04 -7.10 11.50
N LEU A 21 0.37 -8.24 10.92
CA LEU A 21 1.72 -8.78 11.09
C LEU A 21 2.78 -7.83 10.53
N ALA A 22 2.51 -7.19 9.39
CA ALA A 22 3.43 -6.23 8.80
C ALA A 22 3.60 -4.99 9.70
N VAL A 23 2.50 -4.44 10.22
CA VAL A 23 2.53 -3.31 11.16
C VAL A 23 3.33 -3.68 12.41
N GLU A 24 3.09 -4.85 13.00
CA GLU A 24 3.85 -5.32 14.17
C GLU A 24 5.36 -5.41 13.87
N LEU A 25 5.73 -5.98 12.72
CA LEU A 25 7.13 -6.11 12.30
C LEU A 25 7.79 -4.74 12.15
N PHE A 26 7.13 -3.80 11.47
CA PHE A 26 7.68 -2.47 11.23
C PHE A 26 7.75 -1.63 12.50
N SER A 27 6.75 -1.70 13.37
CA SER A 27 6.79 -1.02 14.66
C SER A 27 7.88 -1.61 15.57
N THR A 28 8.00 -2.93 15.64
CA THR A 28 8.93 -3.61 16.56
C THR A 28 10.39 -3.46 16.15
N HIS A 29 10.70 -3.65 14.87
CA HIS A 29 12.09 -3.67 14.40
C HIS A 29 12.60 -2.34 13.87
N PHE A 30 11.71 -1.50 13.33
CA PHE A 30 12.09 -0.24 12.68
C PHE A 30 11.60 1.00 13.45
N GLY A 31 10.78 0.82 14.48
CA GLY A 31 10.23 1.92 15.28
C GLY A 31 9.22 2.78 14.52
N PHE A 32 8.55 2.23 13.50
CA PHE A 32 7.55 2.97 12.75
C PHE A 32 6.24 3.05 13.54
N GLU A 33 5.58 4.20 13.45
CA GLU A 33 4.33 4.45 14.19
C GLU A 33 3.14 4.32 13.25
N LEU A 34 2.12 3.56 13.65
CA LEU A 34 0.88 3.49 12.89
C LEU A 34 0.17 4.84 12.93
N ALA A 35 -0.07 5.44 11.77
CA ALA A 35 -0.79 6.70 11.65
C ALA A 35 -2.30 6.45 11.59
N TYR A 36 -2.74 5.62 10.64
CA TYR A 36 -4.15 5.24 10.50
C TYR A 36 -4.31 3.99 9.64
N THR A 37 -5.48 3.35 9.76
CA THR A 37 -5.89 2.19 8.95
C THR A 37 -7.23 2.46 8.30
N PHE A 38 -7.44 1.93 7.09
CA PHE A 38 -8.72 2.04 6.39
C PHE A 38 -8.98 0.86 5.47
N GLY A 39 -10.25 0.57 5.23
CA GLY A 39 -10.72 -0.57 4.44
C GLY A 39 -12.08 -1.07 4.96
N PRO A 40 -12.71 -2.01 4.23
CA PRO A 40 -12.31 -2.54 2.93
C PRO A 40 -12.55 -1.54 1.78
N PHE A 41 -11.75 -1.64 0.72
CA PHE A 41 -11.89 -0.82 -0.48
C PHE A 41 -12.07 -1.71 -1.71
N ALA A 42 -13.19 -1.50 -2.42
CA ALA A 42 -13.50 -2.14 -3.69
C ALA A 42 -14.24 -1.14 -4.58
N SER A 43 -14.11 -1.30 -5.90
CA SER A 43 -14.90 -0.52 -6.85
C SER A 43 -15.82 -1.40 -7.70
N GLY A 44 -16.98 -0.84 -8.05
CA GLY A 44 -17.93 -1.45 -8.99
C GLY A 44 -17.60 -1.21 -10.46
N ASP A 45 -16.72 -0.27 -10.75
CA ASP A 45 -16.32 0.20 -12.09
C ASP A 45 -14.86 -0.16 -12.43
N THR A 46 -14.22 0.59 -13.33
CA THR A 46 -12.84 0.35 -13.78
C THR A 46 -11.78 0.97 -12.89
N TRP A 47 -12.13 1.64 -11.78
CA TRP A 47 -11.18 2.40 -10.96
C TRP A 47 -9.96 1.60 -10.52
N MET A 48 -10.17 0.35 -10.09
CA MET A 48 -9.10 -0.57 -9.66
C MET A 48 -8.13 -0.88 -10.81
N THR A 49 -8.63 -1.00 -12.04
CA THR A 49 -7.78 -1.16 -13.22
C THR A 49 -7.06 0.14 -13.56
N ASP A 50 -7.77 1.26 -13.55
CA ASP A 50 -7.26 2.54 -14.04
C ASP A 50 -6.18 3.13 -13.12
N HIS A 51 -6.29 2.92 -11.80
CA HIS A 51 -5.39 3.52 -10.81
C HIS A 51 -4.37 2.53 -10.24
N LEU A 52 -4.73 1.24 -10.15
CA LEU A 52 -3.88 0.22 -9.52
C LEU A 52 -3.39 -0.85 -10.50
N ASN A 53 -3.88 -0.84 -11.74
CA ASN A 53 -3.56 -1.85 -12.76
C ASN A 53 -3.77 -3.30 -12.25
N VAL A 54 -4.80 -3.49 -11.42
CA VAL A 54 -5.24 -4.81 -10.94
C VAL A 54 -6.57 -5.17 -11.60
N ASN A 55 -7.04 -6.40 -11.38
CA ASN A 55 -8.36 -6.81 -11.84
C ASN A 55 -9.44 -5.87 -11.26
N PRO A 56 -10.43 -5.41 -12.05
CA PRO A 56 -11.43 -4.44 -11.61
C PRO A 56 -12.25 -4.89 -10.39
N ARG A 57 -12.28 -6.20 -10.12
CA ARG A 57 -13.04 -6.84 -9.03
C ARG A 57 -12.16 -7.24 -7.84
N VAL A 58 -10.87 -6.92 -7.85
CA VAL A 58 -10.00 -7.11 -6.69
C VAL A 58 -10.47 -6.21 -5.56
N GLU A 59 -10.46 -6.76 -4.34
CA GLU A 59 -10.75 -6.03 -3.12
C GLU A 59 -9.46 -5.81 -2.33
N ILE A 60 -9.28 -4.61 -1.79
CA ILE A 60 -8.29 -4.32 -0.76
C ILE A 60 -8.99 -4.50 0.58
N LYS A 61 -8.57 -5.51 1.36
CA LYS A 61 -9.16 -5.79 2.67
C LYS A 61 -8.83 -4.67 3.65
N GLN A 62 -7.55 -4.28 3.67
CA GLN A 62 -7.05 -3.31 4.63
C GLN A 62 -5.84 -2.57 4.07
N ILE A 63 -5.78 -1.29 4.40
CA ILE A 63 -4.64 -0.42 4.14
C ILE A 63 -4.20 0.16 5.48
N ALA A 64 -2.91 0.06 5.79
CA ALA A 64 -2.31 0.72 6.95
C ALA A 64 -1.28 1.73 6.47
N VAL A 65 -1.30 2.92 7.06
CA VAL A 65 -0.29 3.95 6.82
C VAL A 65 0.53 4.11 8.09
N MET A 66 1.84 3.93 7.98
CA MET A 66 2.79 4.10 9.07
C MET A 66 3.71 5.29 8.80
N ASN A 67 4.03 6.05 9.85
CA ASN A 67 5.06 7.05 9.82
C ASN A 67 6.44 6.38 9.93
N ALA A 68 7.23 6.49 8.87
CA ALA A 68 8.62 6.05 8.82
C ALA A 68 9.55 7.28 8.80
N ASN A 69 9.41 8.14 9.80
CA ASN A 69 10.07 9.44 9.94
C ASN A 69 9.67 10.45 8.85
N SER A 70 10.41 10.48 7.75
CA SER A 70 10.27 11.50 6.69
C SER A 70 9.45 11.03 5.50
N ILE A 71 9.09 9.74 5.47
CA ILE A 71 8.28 9.08 4.45
C ILE A 71 7.08 8.38 5.11
N ASN A 72 5.97 8.28 4.39
CA ASN A 72 4.84 7.43 4.80
C ASN A 72 5.02 6.04 4.20
N LEU A 73 4.81 5.00 5.00
CA LEU A 73 4.79 3.62 4.53
C LEU A 73 3.33 3.17 4.42
N GLU A 74 2.88 2.90 3.20
CA GLU A 74 1.54 2.41 2.93
C GLU A 74 1.59 0.90 2.71
N ILE A 75 0.83 0.17 3.52
CA ILE A 75 0.81 -1.29 3.54
C ILE A 75 -0.57 -1.73 3.07
N PHE A 76 -0.62 -2.54 2.02
CA PHE A 76 -1.84 -2.99 1.37
C PHE A 76 -2.01 -4.50 1.53
N GLU A 77 -3.13 -4.94 2.09
CA GLU A 77 -3.58 -6.33 2.04
C GLU A 77 -4.72 -6.46 1.04
N TYR A 78 -4.51 -7.29 0.03
CA TYR A 78 -5.55 -7.61 -0.95
C TYR A 78 -6.26 -8.92 -0.59
N ALA A 79 -7.53 -9.01 -0.94
CA ALA A 79 -8.26 -10.26 -0.84
C ALA A 79 -7.74 -11.29 -1.87
N ASP A 80 -7.72 -12.57 -1.48
CA ASP A 80 -7.48 -13.70 -2.38
C ASP A 80 -8.74 -14.06 -3.20
N ASN A 81 -9.64 -13.10 -3.43
CA ASN A 81 -10.89 -13.33 -4.18
C ASN A 81 -10.65 -13.51 -5.69
N ILE A 82 -9.50 -13.10 -6.19
CA ILE A 82 -9.09 -13.17 -7.59
C ILE A 82 -7.60 -13.54 -7.65
N ASP A 83 -7.25 -14.44 -8.56
CA ASP A 83 -5.86 -14.83 -8.77
C ASP A 83 -5.02 -13.63 -9.26
N ARG A 84 -3.88 -13.43 -8.62
CA ARG A 84 -2.98 -12.31 -8.87
C ARG A 84 -1.58 -12.83 -9.04
N ASN A 85 -0.80 -12.18 -9.90
CA ASN A 85 0.61 -12.50 -10.05
C ASN A 85 1.37 -12.00 -8.80
N LYS A 86 1.53 -12.87 -7.79
CA LYS A 86 2.12 -12.56 -6.47
C LYS A 86 3.62 -12.19 -6.53
N GLY A 87 4.24 -12.22 -7.71
CA GLY A 87 5.67 -11.99 -7.91
C GLY A 87 6.14 -10.53 -7.93
N ALA A 88 5.24 -9.56 -8.03
CA ALA A 88 5.62 -8.14 -8.01
C ALA A 88 4.43 -7.25 -7.63
N SER A 89 4.45 -6.63 -6.45
CA SER A 89 3.65 -5.43 -6.19
C SER A 89 4.36 -4.53 -5.20
N PHE A 90 5.39 -3.87 -5.72
CA PHE A 90 5.82 -2.57 -5.22
C PHE A 90 4.99 -1.55 -6.00
N SER A 91 3.85 -1.14 -5.44
CA SER A 91 3.03 -0.10 -6.07
C SER A 91 3.51 1.23 -5.53
N ILE A 92 4.28 1.96 -6.34
CA ILE A 92 4.51 3.38 -6.09
C ILE A 92 3.25 4.07 -6.62
N LEU A 93 2.28 4.35 -5.75
CA LEU A 93 1.15 5.22 -6.09
C LEU A 93 1.67 6.67 -6.18
N CYS A 94 2.24 7.06 -7.31
CA CYS A 94 2.51 8.48 -7.57
C CYS A 94 1.22 9.23 -7.92
#